data_AF-A0A9P9P3E6-F1
#
_entry.id   AF-A0A9P9P3E6-F1
#
_cell.length_a   1.000
_cell.length_b   1.000
_cell.length_c   1.000
_cell.angle_alpha   90.00
_cell.angle_beta   90.00
_cell.angle_gamma   90.00
#
_symmetry.space_group_name_H-M   'P 1'
#
loop_
_entity.id
_entity.type
_entity.pdbx_description
1 polymer ?
#
loop_
_entity_poly.entity_id
_entity_poly.type
_entity_poly.pdbx_seq_one_letter_code
_entity_poly.pdbx_strand_id
1 'polypeptide(L)' 'MFWGSISGKYVRHRGLFWEKDWETINEGSYSGMIVPVLDEILQQYPELQFQQDNAKGHASAFTKSVL' A
#
# COMPACT_ATOMS: atom_id res chain seq x y z
N MET A 1 -13.67 0.56 5.01
CA MET A 1 -12.32 1.10 5.32
C MET A 1 -11.74 1.61 3.99
N PHE A 2 -10.63 2.34 3.95
CA PHE A 2 -9.99 2.66 2.67
C PHE A 2 -8.47 2.63 2.82
N TRP A 3 -7.79 2.33 1.73
CA TRP A 3 -6.35 2.52 1.59
C TRP A 3 -6.11 3.56 0.48
N GLY A 4 -5.08 4.37 0.64
CA GLY A 4 -4.67 5.29 -0.41
C GLY A 4 -3.29 5.85 -0.13
N SER A 5 -2.67 6.38 -1.18
CA SER A 5 -1.35 6.99 -1.11
C SER A 5 -1.37 8.38 -1.72
N ILE A 6 -0.48 9.23 -1.22
CA ILE A 6 -0.33 10.62 -1.66
C ILE A 6 1.17 10.94 -1.78
N SER A 7 1.50 11.90 -2.62
CA SER A 7 2.82 12.50 -2.70
C SER A 7 2.70 14.02 -2.81
N GLY A 8 3.75 14.75 -2.42
CA GLY A 8 3.74 16.21 -2.53
C GLY A 8 3.62 16.71 -3.97
N LYS A 9 4.34 16.08 -4.91
CA LYS A 9 4.41 16.50 -6.32
C LYS A 9 3.21 16.07 -7.16
N TYR A 10 2.73 14.84 -6.96
CA TYR A 10 1.67 14.25 -7.78
C TYR A 10 0.33 14.12 -7.06
N VAL A 11 0.20 14.75 -5.89
CA VAL A 11 -1.00 14.74 -5.07
C VAL A 11 -1.49 13.32 -4.77
N ARG A 12 -2.72 12.98 -5.12
CA ARG A 12 -3.37 11.71 -4.80
C ARG A 12 -3.07 10.67 -5.87
N HIS A 13 -2.64 9.49 -5.44
CA HIS A 13 -2.48 8.33 -6.29
C HIS A 13 -3.71 7.42 -6.22
N ARG A 14 -3.67 6.30 -6.95
CA ARG A 14 -4.70 5.27 -6.90
C ARG A 14 -4.90 4.79 -5.46
N GLY A 15 -6.16 4.67 -5.06
CA GLY A 15 -6.56 4.15 -3.76
C GLY A 15 -7.57 3.02 -3.90
N LEU A 16 -7.82 2.33 -2.79
CA LEU A 16 -8.75 1.22 -2.70
C LEU A 16 -9.83 1.56 -1.67
N PHE A 17 -11.09 1.44 -2.08
CA PHE A 17 -12.20 1.37 -1.14
C PHE A 17 -12.29 -0.07 -0.63
N TRP A 18 -12.17 -0.23 0.68
CA TRP A 18 -12.19 -1.54 1.29
C TRP A 18 -13.63 -1.94 1.57
N GLU A 19 -14.10 -2.92 0.82
CA GLU A 19 -15.45 -3.47 0.94
C GLU A 19 -15.63 -4.21 2.26
N LYS A 20 -16.88 -4.29 2.72
CA LYS A 20 -17.21 -4.91 4.02
C LYS A 20 -16.83 -6.39 4.07
N ASP A 21 -16.89 -7.06 2.92
CA ASP A 21 -16.61 -8.49 2.77
C ASP A 21 -15.10 -8.79 2.75
N TRP A 22 -14.25 -7.77 2.62
CA TRP A 22 -12.78 -7.92 2.66
C TRP A 22 -12.24 -7.85 4.10
N GLU A 23 -13.13 -7.83 5.09
CA GLU A 23 -12.82 -7.85 6.51
C GLU A 23 -11.79 -6.78 6.92
N THR A 24 -10.75 -7.16 7.67
CA THR A 24 -9.70 -6.28 8.17
C THR A 24 -8.44 -6.40 7.33
N ILE A 25 -7.74 -5.29 7.11
CA ILE A 25 -6.43 -5.31 6.48
C ILE A 25 -5.44 -6.10 7.36
N ASN A 26 -5.02 -7.26 6.89
CA ASN A 26 -3.99 -8.11 7.48
C ASN A 26 -2.81 -8.24 6.51
N GLU A 27 -1.77 -8.98 6.90
CA GLU A 27 -0.58 -9.20 6.06
C GLU A 27 -0.92 -9.76 4.67
N GLY A 28 -1.81 -10.75 4.59
CA GLY A 28 -2.19 -11.38 3.33
C GLY A 28 -2.99 -10.44 2.43
N SER A 29 -3.96 -9.72 2.99
CA SER A 29 -4.77 -8.78 2.22
C SER A 29 -3.97 -7.53 1.80
N TYR A 30 -3.03 -7.07 2.64
CA TYR A 30 -2.10 -6.00 2.31
C TYR A 30 -1.19 -6.40 1.14
N SER A 31 -0.60 -7.58 1.24
CA SER A 31 0.30 -8.13 0.22
C SER A 31 -0.40 -8.42 -1.10
N GLY A 32 -1.62 -8.97 -1.06
CA GLY A 32 -2.34 -9.39 -2.26
C GLY A 32 -3.04 -8.24 -3.00
N MET A 33 -3.42 -7.17 -2.30
CA MET A 33 -4.22 -6.09 -2.90
C MET A 33 -3.52 -4.72 -2.90
N ILE A 34 -2.77 -4.39 -1.85
CA ILE A 34 -2.17 -3.07 -1.68
C ILE A 34 -0.78 -3.01 -2.32
N VAL A 35 0.09 -4.01 -2.07
CA VAL A 35 1.45 -4.05 -2.63
C VAL A 35 1.48 -3.92 -4.16
N PRO A 36 0.62 -4.58 -4.95
CA PRO A 36 0.63 -4.42 -6.41
C PRO A 36 0.33 -2.99 -6.85
N VAL A 37 -0.61 -2.31 -6.18
CA VAL A 37 -0.94 -0.90 -6.47
C VAL A 37 0.24 0.00 -6.09
N LEU A 38 0.93 -0.32 -5.00
CA LEU A 38 2.12 0.38 -4.55
C LEU A 38 3.27 0.25 -5.55
N ASP A 39 3.54 -0.96 -6.02
CA ASP A 39 4.58 -1.25 -7.01
C ASP A 39 4.31 -0.52 -8.34
N GLU A 40 3.07 -0.52 -8.82
CA GLU A 40 2.66 0.29 -9.99
C GLU A 40 3.01 1.78 -9.83
N ILE A 41 2.71 2.37 -8.66
CA ILE A 41 2.99 3.77 -8.36
C ILE A 41 4.49 4.04 -8.30
N LEU A 42 5.26 3.17 -7.63
CA LEU A 42 6.71 3.34 -7.47
C LEU A 42 7.46 3.15 -8.79
N GLN A 43 6.98 2.25 -9.66
CA GLN A 43 7.50 2.10 -11.02
C GLN A 43 7.16 3.31 -11.90
N GLN A 44 5.95 3.87 -11.75
CA GLN A 44 5.54 5.06 -12.49
C GLN A 44 6.29 6.33 -12.04
N TYR A 45 6.68 6.40 -10.76
CA TYR A 45 7.33 7.56 -10.14
C TYR A 45 8.59 7.14 -9.37
N PRO A 46 9.67 6.76 -10.08
CA PRO A 46 10.86 6.14 -9.49
C PRO A 46 11.65 7.09 -8.58
N GLU A 47 11.38 8.40 -8.61
CA GLU A 47 11.98 9.37 -7.70
C GLU A 47 11.30 9.43 -6.32
N LEU A 48 10.12 8.83 -6.17
CA LEU A 48 9.40 8.83 -4.91
C LEU A 48 10.01 7.82 -3.93
N GLN A 49 10.03 8.18 -2.65
CA GLN A 49 10.37 7.28 -1.57
C GLN A 49 9.11 6.81 -0.87
N PHE A 50 8.99 5.50 -0.68
CA PHE A 50 7.85 4.92 0.01
C PHE A 50 7.95 5.14 1.52
N GLN A 51 6.82 5.49 2.14
CA GLN A 51 6.67 5.61 3.58
C GLN A 51 5.30 5.08 4.02
N GLN A 52 5.28 4.32 5.12
CA GLN A 52 4.09 3.82 5.79
C GLN A 52 4.31 3.80 7.31
N ASP A 53 3.23 3.68 8.09
CA ASP A 53 3.35 3.46 9.54
C ASP A 53 3.83 2.04 9.88
N ASN A 54 4.09 1.78 11.17
CA ASN A 54 4.58 0.48 11.65
C ASN A 54 3.45 -0.45 12.15
N ALA A 55 2.26 -0.42 11.53
CA ALA A 55 1.21 -1.38 11.85
C ALA A 55 1.68 -2.82 11.60
N LYS A 56 1.11 -3.80 12.34
CA LYS A 56 1.59 -5.20 12.32
C LYS A 56 1.69 -5.80 10.91
N GLY A 57 0.74 -5.48 10.01
CA GLY A 57 0.77 -5.95 8.63
C GLY A 57 1.86 -5.28 7.76
N HIS A 58 2.22 -4.04 8.07
CA HIS A 58 3.27 -3.29 7.37
C HIS A 58 4.68 -3.75 7.80
N ALA A 59 4.81 -4.13 9.07
CA ALA A 59 6.07 -4.54 9.69
C ALA A 59 6.43 -6.01 9.44
N SER A 60 5.55 -6.77 8.77
CA SER A 60 5.74 -8.21 8.57
C SER A 60 6.95 -8.50 7.69
N ALA A 61 7.55 -9.68 7.87
CA ALA A 61 8.71 -10.10 7.09
C ALA A 61 8.39 -10.16 5.59
N PHE A 62 7.17 -10.60 5.24
CA PHE A 62 6.74 -10.67 3.86
C PHE A 62 6.64 -9.28 3.24
N THR A 63 5.93 -8.34 3.88
CA THR A 63 5.76 -6.98 3.36
C THR A 63 7.10 -6.29 3.12
N LYS A 64 8.08 -6.51 4.01
CA LYS A 64 9.46 -5.99 3.84
C LYS A 64 10.28 -6.70 2.76
N SER A 65 9.89 -7.90 2.34
CA SER A 65 10.59 -8.63 1.27
C SER A 65 10.14 -8.20 -0.13
N VAL A 66 9.02 -7.48 -0.23
CA VAL A 66 8.38 -7.08 -1.49
C VAL A 66 8.26 -5.57 -1.69
N LEU A 67 8.66 -4.75 -0.69
CA LEU A 67 8.71 -3.28 -0.71
C LEU A 67 10.07 -2.80 -0.23
#